data_AF-A0A4U0Q522-F1
#
_entry.id   AF-A0A4U0Q522-F1
#
_cell.length_a   1.000
_cell.length_b   1.000
_cell.length_c   1.000
_cell.angle_alpha   90.00
_cell.angle_beta   90.00
_cell.angle_gamma   90.00
#
_symmetry.space_group_name_H-M   'P 1'
#
loop_
_entity.id
_entity.type
_entity.pdbx_description
1 polymer ?
#
loop_
_entity_poly.entity_id
_entity_poly.type
_entity_poly.pdbx_seq_one_letter_code
_entity_poly.pdbx_strand_id
1 'polypeptide(L)'
;MTEMARYRHRVFIEKLGWNLPCENALEYDQFDREDTLYVLARNDEGNVVGTARLLPTTRPYLLAEVFPELLNAMPAPASPEVWELSRFAAMDFDQPDCSPLSQVSSPVAIELLNAALACAGARGARRIVSVSPLGVERLLRKAGFRAHRIGPPIRVDGSPIFACSIPVPEHRITSVRTPSTYPYGRFDIRPTLHRAASLMTHGAPALA
;
A
#
# COMPACT_ATOMS: atom_id res chain seq x y z
N MET A 1 -3.68 -8.98 -12.96
CA MET A 1 -2.58 -9.03 -11.99
C MET A 1 -1.29 -8.43 -12.56
N THR A 2 -0.93 -8.77 -13.81
CA THR A 2 0.22 -8.17 -14.52
C THR A 2 0.16 -6.64 -14.61
N GLU A 3 -1.02 -6.06 -14.83
CA GLU A 3 -1.20 -4.58 -14.87
C GLU A 3 -0.80 -3.91 -13.55
N MET A 4 -1.16 -4.50 -12.41
CA MET A 4 -0.85 -3.97 -11.09
C MET A 4 0.66 -4.01 -10.82
N ALA A 5 1.34 -5.11 -11.16
CA ALA A 5 2.78 -5.20 -11.00
C ALA A 5 3.56 -4.29 -11.95
N ARG A 6 3.06 -4.08 -13.17
CA ARG A 6 3.60 -3.09 -14.10
C ARG A 6 3.40 -1.66 -13.58
N TYR A 7 2.23 -1.36 -13.02
CA TYR A 7 1.96 -0.08 -12.37
C TYR A 7 2.93 0.17 -11.21
N ARG A 8 3.13 -0.84 -10.35
CA ARG A 8 4.09 -0.78 -9.24
C ARG A 8 5.51 -0.50 -9.72
N HIS A 9 5.95 -1.17 -10.78
CA HIS A 9 7.26 -0.91 -11.41
C HIS A 9 7.40 0.56 -11.83
N ARG A 10 6.41 1.09 -12.58
CA ARG A 10 6.42 2.50 -13.02
C ARG A 10 6.49 3.47 -11.84
N VAL A 11 5.74 3.22 -10.77
CA VAL A 11 5.74 4.12 -9.60
C VAL A 11 7.02 3.97 -8.77
N PHE A 12 7.27 2.78 -8.22
CA PHE A 12 8.29 2.60 -7.19
C PHE A 12 9.71 2.61 -7.77
N ILE A 13 9.90 2.07 -8.97
CA ILE A 13 11.23 1.98 -9.58
C ILE A 13 11.46 3.16 -10.52
N GLU A 14 10.64 3.35 -11.55
CA GLU A 14 10.92 4.38 -12.57
C GLU A 14 10.75 5.81 -12.06
N LYS A 15 9.71 6.08 -11.24
CA LYS A 15 9.44 7.44 -10.75
C LYS A 15 10.09 7.76 -9.41
N LEU A 16 10.05 6.82 -8.46
CA LEU A 16 10.61 7.04 -7.12
C LEU A 16 12.07 6.60 -6.99
N GLY A 17 12.60 5.86 -7.96
CA GLY A 17 14.00 5.43 -7.97
C GLY A 17 14.35 4.42 -6.89
N TRP A 18 13.37 3.68 -6.36
CA TRP A 18 13.65 2.67 -5.33
C TRP A 18 14.39 1.48 -5.95
N ASN A 19 15.43 1.02 -5.26
CA ASN A 19 16.20 -0.15 -5.67
C ASN A 19 15.48 -1.43 -5.22
N LEU A 20 14.50 -1.87 -6.01
CA LEU A 20 13.70 -3.08 -5.75
C LEU A 20 13.94 -4.15 -6.81
N PRO A 21 13.83 -5.44 -6.45
CA PRO A 21 13.87 -6.52 -7.44
C PRO A 21 12.68 -6.38 -8.41
N CYS A 22 12.94 -6.58 -9.68
CA CYS A 22 11.90 -6.66 -10.70
C CYS A 22 12.32 -7.61 -11.83
N GLU A 23 11.33 -8.20 -12.49
CA GLU A 23 11.53 -9.06 -13.65
C GLU A 23 10.56 -8.64 -14.75
N ASN A 24 11.03 -8.49 -15.99
CA ASN A 24 10.19 -8.12 -17.14
C ASN A 24 9.34 -6.85 -16.92
N ALA A 25 9.89 -5.85 -16.22
CA ALA A 25 9.19 -4.62 -15.81
C ALA A 25 7.93 -4.86 -14.93
N LEU A 26 7.93 -5.95 -14.17
CA LEU A 26 6.94 -6.27 -13.16
C LEU A 26 7.61 -6.24 -11.78
N GLU A 27 7.03 -5.47 -10.87
CA GLU A 27 7.50 -5.42 -9.48
C GLU A 27 6.65 -6.35 -8.61
N TYR A 28 7.34 -7.37 -8.08
CA TYR A 28 6.83 -8.33 -7.10
C TYR A 28 7.87 -8.52 -6.00
N ASP A 29 7.43 -8.82 -4.79
CA ASP A 29 8.30 -9.21 -3.69
C ASP A 29 7.77 -10.49 -2.99
N GLN A 30 8.47 -10.96 -1.96
CA GLN A 30 8.10 -12.18 -1.21
C GLN A 30 6.76 -12.08 -0.48
N PHE A 31 6.17 -10.88 -0.42
CA PHE A 31 4.88 -10.62 0.22
C PHE A 31 3.70 -10.66 -0.77
N ASP A 32 3.96 -10.95 -2.04
CA ASP A 32 2.94 -11.14 -3.08
C ASP A 32 2.55 -12.62 -3.19
N ARG A 33 1.69 -13.05 -2.26
CA ARG A 33 1.24 -14.44 -2.05
C ARG A 33 -0.23 -14.60 -2.41
N GLU A 34 -0.72 -15.83 -2.40
CA GLU A 34 -2.13 -16.14 -2.67
C GLU A 34 -3.13 -15.48 -1.71
N ASP A 35 -2.71 -15.17 -0.48
CA ASP A 35 -3.53 -14.50 0.52
C ASP A 35 -3.36 -12.97 0.52
N THR A 36 -2.56 -12.43 -0.40
CA THR A 36 -2.37 -10.99 -0.54
C THR A 36 -3.62 -10.33 -1.11
N LEU A 37 -4.13 -9.33 -0.41
CA LEU A 37 -5.26 -8.53 -0.87
C LEU A 37 -4.74 -7.22 -1.47
N TYR A 38 -5.11 -6.92 -2.70
CA TYR A 38 -4.89 -5.60 -3.27
C TYR A 38 -6.17 -4.80 -3.32
N VAL A 39 -6.08 -3.50 -3.07
CA VAL A 39 -7.13 -2.54 -3.38
C VAL A 39 -6.60 -1.69 -4.53
N LEU A 40 -7.30 -1.71 -5.66
CA LEU A 40 -6.87 -1.02 -6.87
C LEU A 40 -7.83 0.11 -7.18
N ALA A 41 -7.30 1.28 -7.51
CA ALA A 41 -8.04 2.38 -8.11
C ALA A 41 -7.83 2.33 -9.63
N ARG A 42 -8.92 2.44 -10.38
CA ARG A 42 -8.90 2.53 -11.85
C ARG A 42 -9.61 3.79 -12.32
N ASN A 43 -9.10 4.40 -13.39
CA ASN A 43 -9.74 5.52 -14.06
C ASN A 43 -10.87 5.03 -15.00
N ASP A 44 -11.54 5.97 -15.68
CA ASP A 44 -12.66 5.68 -16.58
C ASP A 44 -12.28 4.81 -17.79
N GLU A 45 -11.01 4.81 -18.20
CA GLU A 45 -10.47 3.95 -19.26
C GLU A 45 -10.15 2.53 -18.74
N GLY A 46 -10.26 2.31 -17.43
CA GLY A 46 -9.95 1.06 -16.77
C GLY A 46 -8.47 0.90 -16.42
N ASN A 47 -7.62 1.90 -16.65
CA ASN A 47 -6.19 1.85 -16.31
C ASN A 47 -6.00 1.90 -14.79
N VAL A 48 -5.02 1.14 -14.27
CA VAL A 48 -4.65 1.23 -12.84
C VAL A 48 -3.98 2.58 -12.59
N VAL A 49 -4.56 3.35 -11.69
CA VAL A 49 -4.07 4.67 -11.24
C VAL A 49 -3.79 4.70 -9.75
N GLY A 50 -3.98 3.57 -9.07
CA GLY A 50 -3.62 3.43 -7.67
C GLY A 50 -3.64 1.99 -7.18
N THR A 51 -2.83 1.71 -6.16
CA THR A 51 -2.73 0.40 -5.52
C THR A 51 -2.43 0.56 -4.03
N ALA A 52 -2.99 -0.34 -3.24
CA ALA A 52 -2.62 -0.60 -1.85
C ALA A 52 -2.61 -2.11 -1.62
N ARG A 53 -1.59 -2.62 -0.94
CA ARG A 53 -1.49 -4.04 -0.56
C ARG A 53 -1.83 -4.20 0.92
N LEU A 54 -2.66 -5.18 1.23
CA LEU A 54 -3.11 -5.54 2.57
C LEU A 54 -2.70 -6.97 2.89
N LEU A 55 -2.09 -7.15 4.07
CA LEU A 55 -1.59 -8.44 4.55
C LEU A 55 -1.99 -8.66 6.02
N PRO A 56 -2.43 -9.86 6.42
CA PRO A 56 -2.62 -10.16 7.83
C PRO A 56 -1.27 -10.24 8.55
N THR A 57 -1.15 -9.67 9.75
CA THR A 57 0.10 -9.74 10.53
C THR A 57 0.34 -11.11 11.18
N THR A 58 -0.60 -12.06 11.04
CA THR A 58 -0.43 -13.46 11.46
C THR A 58 0.48 -14.27 10.54
N ARG A 59 1.04 -13.66 9.50
CA ARG A 59 1.98 -14.24 8.53
C ARG A 59 3.08 -13.23 8.21
N PRO A 60 4.22 -13.66 7.65
CA PRO A 60 5.29 -12.79 7.15
C PRO A 60 4.83 -11.48 6.50
N TYR A 61 5.34 -10.33 6.95
CA TYR A 61 4.99 -9.00 6.41
C TYR A 61 6.19 -8.04 6.49
N LEU A 62 6.14 -6.95 5.71
CA LEU A 62 7.31 -6.08 5.46
C LEU A 62 7.88 -5.49 6.75
N LEU A 63 7.03 -4.92 7.62
CA LEU A 63 7.49 -4.30 8.86
C LEU A 63 8.15 -5.31 9.82
N ALA A 64 7.69 -6.56 9.88
CA ALA A 64 8.29 -7.57 10.75
C ALA A 64 9.62 -8.11 10.22
N GLU A 65 9.73 -8.32 8.90
CA GLU A 65 10.88 -9.04 8.32
C GLU A 65 11.98 -8.12 7.81
N VAL A 66 11.62 -6.92 7.33
CA VAL A 66 12.58 -6.03 6.65
C VAL A 66 12.91 -4.81 7.49
N PHE A 67 11.95 -4.31 8.28
CA PHE A 67 12.17 -3.11 9.10
C PHE A 67 11.80 -3.27 10.59
N PRO A 68 12.16 -4.39 11.26
CA PRO A 68 11.80 -4.62 12.65
C PRO A 68 12.33 -3.54 13.60
N GLU A 69 13.41 -2.85 13.26
CA GLU A 69 13.98 -1.74 14.03
C GLU A 69 13.01 -0.54 14.17
N LEU A 70 12.07 -0.37 13.24
CA LEU A 70 11.05 0.67 13.32
C LEU A 70 9.99 0.40 14.41
N LEU A 71 9.97 -0.81 14.97
CA LEU A 71 9.10 -1.18 16.11
C LEU A 71 9.62 -0.64 17.45
N ASN A 72 10.83 -0.04 17.50
CA ASN A 72 11.39 0.55 18.70
C ASN A 72 11.43 -0.44 19.89
N ALA A 73 12.01 -1.62 19.65
CA ALA A 73 12.10 -2.74 20.60
C ALA A 73 10.76 -3.35 21.05
N MET A 74 9.62 -2.91 20.50
CA MET A 74 8.34 -3.58 20.69
C MET A 74 8.26 -4.85 19.82
N PRO A 75 7.55 -5.89 20.28
CA PRO A 75 7.31 -7.06 19.44
C PRO A 75 6.49 -6.68 18.20
N ALA A 76 6.82 -7.31 17.08
CA ALA A 76 6.06 -7.21 15.85
C ALA A 76 4.62 -7.72 16.08
N PRO A 77 3.58 -6.96 15.67
CA PRO A 77 2.21 -7.45 15.73
C PRO A 77 2.04 -8.82 15.07
N ALA A 78 1.34 -9.73 15.73
CA ALA A 78 1.00 -11.04 15.20
C ALA A 78 -0.45 -11.38 15.58
N SER A 79 -1.41 -10.64 15.03
CA SER A 79 -2.82 -10.70 15.43
C SER A 79 -3.76 -10.63 14.23
N PRO A 80 -4.87 -11.40 14.22
CA PRO A 80 -5.88 -11.29 13.16
C PRO A 80 -6.55 -9.90 13.14
N GLU A 81 -6.48 -9.15 14.24
CA GLU A 81 -7.02 -7.79 14.35
C GLU A 81 -6.06 -6.71 13.83
N VAL A 82 -4.83 -7.07 13.42
CA VAL A 82 -3.83 -6.13 12.89
C VAL A 82 -3.39 -6.56 11.51
N TRP A 83 -3.45 -5.63 10.57
CA TRP A 83 -3.06 -5.84 9.18
C TRP A 83 -1.94 -4.89 8.79
N GLU A 84 -1.07 -5.29 7.88
CA GLU A 84 -0.13 -4.40 7.24
C GLU A 84 -0.76 -3.78 5.98
N LEU A 85 -0.49 -2.48 5.77
CA LEU A 85 -0.65 -1.80 4.49
C LEU A 85 0.73 -1.46 3.91
N SER A 86 0.99 -1.91 2.70
CA SER A 86 2.23 -1.64 1.96
C SER A 86 1.93 -1.38 0.47
N ARG A 87 2.96 -1.03 -0.32
CA ARG A 87 2.83 -0.71 -1.76
C ARG A 87 1.67 0.24 -2.06
N PHE A 88 1.61 1.33 -1.28
CA PHE A 88 0.58 2.36 -1.42
C PHE A 88 1.02 3.45 -2.39
N ALA A 89 0.27 3.64 -3.46
CA ALA A 89 0.49 4.69 -4.44
C ALA A 89 -0.79 5.06 -5.17
N ALA A 90 -0.93 6.33 -5.55
CA ALA A 90 -1.98 6.83 -6.44
C ALA A 90 -1.37 7.82 -7.42
N MET A 91 -1.21 7.42 -8.68
CA MET A 91 -0.57 8.15 -9.75
C MET A 91 -1.31 7.83 -11.05
N ASP A 92 -1.95 8.83 -11.63
CA ASP A 92 -2.50 8.69 -12.98
C ASP A 92 -1.44 9.15 -13.98
N PHE A 93 -0.89 8.19 -14.73
CA PHE A 93 0.18 8.44 -15.70
C PHE A 93 -0.33 9.05 -17.02
N ASP A 94 -1.64 9.05 -17.25
CA ASP A 94 -2.25 9.58 -18.47
C ASP A 94 -2.60 11.08 -18.32
N GLN A 95 -2.43 11.64 -17.12
CA GLN A 95 -2.63 13.06 -16.83
C GLN A 95 -1.32 13.87 -16.94
N PRO A 96 -1.36 15.10 -17.50
CA PRO A 96 -0.16 15.90 -17.78
C PRO A 96 0.62 16.35 -16.53
N ASP A 97 -0.01 16.42 -15.35
CA ASP A 97 0.62 16.78 -14.07
C ASP A 97 0.99 15.55 -13.21
N CYS A 98 1.94 14.75 -13.70
CA CYS A 98 2.48 13.57 -13.00
C CYS A 98 3.60 13.92 -11.99
N SER A 99 3.44 14.95 -11.16
CA SER A 99 4.47 15.27 -10.15
C SER A 99 4.29 14.39 -8.89
N PRO A 100 5.36 13.79 -8.33
CA PRO A 100 5.27 13.00 -7.09
C PRO A 100 4.74 13.80 -5.90
N LEU A 101 4.92 15.13 -5.89
CA LEU A 101 4.49 16.02 -4.81
C LEU A 101 3.00 16.40 -4.87
N SER A 102 2.40 16.48 -6.06
CA SER A 102 0.97 16.81 -6.22
C SER A 102 0.05 15.62 -5.90
N GLN A 103 0.55 14.39 -6.02
CA GLN A 103 -0.29 13.20 -6.00
C GLN A 103 -0.41 12.51 -4.65
N VAL A 104 0.52 12.75 -3.73
CA VAL A 104 0.44 12.21 -2.36
C VAL A 104 -0.79 12.78 -1.63
N SER A 105 -1.28 13.99 -1.97
CA SER A 105 -2.55 14.54 -1.44
C SER A 105 -3.70 14.53 -2.45
N SER A 106 -3.63 13.67 -3.47
CA SER A 106 -4.71 13.54 -4.43
C SER A 106 -5.96 12.93 -3.75
N PRO A 107 -7.17 13.31 -4.19
CA PRO A 107 -8.39 12.67 -3.70
C PRO A 107 -8.40 11.15 -3.90
N VAL A 108 -7.79 10.67 -4.99
CA VAL A 108 -7.60 9.24 -5.27
C VAL A 108 -6.83 8.55 -4.15
N ALA A 109 -5.74 9.15 -3.66
CA ALA A 109 -4.97 8.58 -2.55
C ALA A 109 -5.82 8.47 -1.27
N ILE A 110 -6.58 9.52 -0.93
CA ILE A 110 -7.42 9.54 0.27
C ILE A 110 -8.49 8.44 0.20
N GLU A 111 -9.17 8.32 -0.94
CA GLU A 111 -10.19 7.29 -1.12
C GLU A 111 -9.62 5.88 -1.17
N LEU A 112 -8.48 5.70 -1.82
CA LEU A 112 -7.78 4.42 -1.85
C LEU A 112 -7.41 3.98 -0.42
N LEU A 113 -6.93 4.90 0.42
CA LEU A 113 -6.63 4.61 1.82
C LEU A 113 -7.89 4.30 2.63
N ASN A 114 -8.98 5.05 2.44
CA ASN A 114 -10.27 4.74 3.06
C ASN A 114 -10.80 3.36 2.65
N ALA A 115 -10.71 3.02 1.36
CA ALA A 115 -11.11 1.73 0.84
C ALA A 115 -10.23 0.61 1.41
N ALA A 116 -8.92 0.83 1.55
CA ALA A 116 -8.01 -0.13 2.17
C ALA A 116 -8.37 -0.36 3.66
N LEU A 117 -8.61 0.72 4.43
CA LEU A 117 -9.06 0.62 5.82
C LEU A 117 -10.38 -0.14 5.95
N ALA A 118 -11.37 0.18 5.11
CA ALA A 118 -12.67 -0.51 5.10
C ALA A 118 -12.52 -1.99 4.72
N CYS A 119 -11.67 -2.31 3.75
CA CYS A 119 -11.40 -3.70 3.32
C CYS A 119 -10.74 -4.53 4.42
N ALA A 120 -9.80 -3.94 5.17
CA ALA A 120 -9.18 -4.58 6.31
C ALA A 120 -10.20 -4.74 7.47
N GLY A 121 -10.99 -3.71 7.76
CA GLY A 121 -12.04 -3.74 8.79
C GLY A 121 -13.11 -4.78 8.55
N ALA A 122 -13.57 -4.93 7.31
CA ALA A 122 -14.50 -5.99 6.90
C ALA A 122 -13.95 -7.41 7.11
N ARG A 123 -12.64 -7.54 7.36
CA ARG A 123 -11.93 -8.80 7.64
C ARG A 123 -11.45 -8.90 9.10
N GLY A 124 -11.97 -8.04 9.97
CA GLY A 124 -11.69 -8.07 11.41
C GLY A 124 -10.52 -7.20 11.86
N ALA A 125 -9.88 -6.45 10.96
CA ALA A 125 -8.83 -5.52 11.37
C ALA A 125 -9.38 -4.38 12.23
N ARG A 126 -8.78 -4.15 13.39
CA ARG A 126 -8.99 -2.95 14.22
C ARG A 126 -7.89 -1.91 14.02
N ARG A 127 -6.77 -2.32 13.44
CA ARG A 127 -5.61 -1.46 13.20
C ARG A 127 -4.87 -1.90 11.94
N ILE A 128 -4.35 -0.91 11.23
CA ILE A 128 -3.36 -1.09 10.17
C ILE A 128 -2.00 -0.61 10.67
N VAL A 129 -0.94 -1.36 10.37
CA VAL A 129 0.45 -0.90 10.46
C VAL A 129 1.02 -0.66 9.06
N SER A 130 1.93 0.30 8.93
CA SER A 130 2.54 0.63 7.64
C SER A 130 3.94 1.20 7.86
N VAL A 131 4.86 0.87 6.93
CA VAL A 131 6.14 1.57 6.77
C VAL A 131 5.97 2.58 5.64
N SER A 132 6.32 3.83 5.90
CA SER A 132 6.13 4.91 4.93
C SER A 132 7.30 5.89 4.94
N PRO A 133 7.62 6.52 3.79
CA PRO A 133 8.50 7.68 3.77
C PRO A 133 7.95 8.79 4.67
N LEU A 134 8.83 9.52 5.35
CA LEU A 134 8.44 10.57 6.29
C LEU A 134 7.56 11.67 5.65
N GLY A 135 7.73 11.91 4.34
CA GLY A 135 6.89 12.86 3.59
C GLY A 135 5.39 12.50 3.57
N VAL A 136 5.05 11.22 3.71
CA VAL A 136 3.65 10.73 3.74
C VAL A 136 2.96 11.06 5.06
N GLU A 137 3.70 11.29 6.14
CA GLU A 137 3.10 11.66 7.43
C GLU A 137 2.27 12.95 7.34
N ARG A 138 2.75 13.93 6.56
CA ARG A 138 2.02 15.18 6.32
C ARG A 138 0.68 14.93 5.63
N LEU A 139 0.62 13.96 4.71
CA LEU A 139 -0.63 13.56 4.06
C LEU A 139 -1.61 12.99 5.08
N LEU A 140 -1.18 11.97 5.82
CA LEU A 140 -2.05 11.27 6.78
C LEU A 140 -2.69 12.27 7.73
N ARG A 141 -1.89 13.22 8.25
CA ARG A 141 -2.38 14.31 9.09
C ARG A 141 -3.35 15.24 8.37
N LYS A 142 -3.03 15.70 7.16
CA LYS A 142 -3.89 16.64 6.40
C LYS A 142 -5.22 16.02 6.00
N ALA A 143 -5.24 14.73 5.68
CA ALA A 143 -6.44 13.99 5.32
C ALA A 143 -7.24 13.51 6.54
N GLY A 144 -6.82 13.84 7.76
CA GLY A 144 -7.55 13.53 8.99
C GLY A 144 -7.38 12.08 9.50
N PHE A 145 -6.46 11.31 8.93
CA PHE A 145 -6.15 9.97 9.41
C PHE A 145 -5.41 10.03 10.75
N ARG A 146 -5.87 9.26 11.73
CA ARG A 146 -5.25 9.14 13.06
C ARG A 146 -4.02 8.22 13.02
N ALA A 147 -3.00 8.60 12.25
CA ALA A 147 -1.76 7.86 12.18
C ALA A 147 -0.84 8.23 13.35
N HIS A 148 -0.39 7.22 14.09
CA HIS A 148 0.56 7.37 15.18
C HIS A 148 1.86 6.66 14.83
N ARG A 149 3.02 7.32 14.99
CA ARG A 149 4.32 6.67 14.84
C ARG A 149 4.47 5.58 15.89
N ILE A 150 4.99 4.42 15.51
CA ILE A 150 5.32 3.32 16.43
C ILE A 150 6.66 3.59 17.12
N GLY A 151 7.62 4.11 16.36
CA GLY A 151 8.97 4.43 16.81
C GLY A 151 9.54 5.68 16.12
N PRO A 152 10.78 6.07 16.44
CA PRO A 152 11.48 7.14 15.75
C PRO A 152 11.73 6.75 14.27
N PRO A 153 11.74 7.73 13.34
CA PRO A 153 12.14 7.47 11.95
C PRO A 153 13.60 7.03 11.85
N ILE A 154 13.90 6.20 10.86
CA ILE A 154 15.27 5.81 10.47
C ILE A 154 15.55 6.23 9.03
N ARG A 155 16.80 6.10 8.59
CA ARG A 155 17.17 6.32 7.17
C ARG A 155 17.50 4.99 6.51
N VAL A 156 16.91 4.76 5.34
CA VAL A 156 17.21 3.64 4.44
C VAL A 156 17.48 4.24 3.06
N ASP A 157 18.63 3.90 2.46
CA ASP A 157 19.09 4.45 1.18
C ASP A 157 18.99 5.98 1.10
N GLY A 158 19.37 6.66 2.18
CA GLY A 158 19.31 8.12 2.31
C GLY A 158 17.91 8.71 2.54
N SER A 159 16.85 7.91 2.43
CA SER A 159 15.46 8.33 2.61
C SER A 159 14.97 8.11 4.05
N PRO A 160 14.39 9.11 4.72
CA PRO A 160 13.81 8.92 6.05
C PRO A 160 12.47 8.17 5.95
N ILE A 161 12.36 7.05 6.67
CA ILE A 161 11.15 6.23 6.76
C ILE A 161 10.71 6.07 8.22
N PHE A 162 9.43 5.78 8.43
CA PHE A 162 8.87 5.51 9.76
C PHE A 162 7.79 4.44 9.70
N ALA A 163 7.58 3.73 10.80
CA ALA A 163 6.42 2.87 10.98
C ALA A 163 5.29 3.63 11.69
N CYS A 164 4.07 3.42 11.24
CA CYS A 164 2.88 3.98 11.87
C CYS A 164 1.77 2.96 12.06
N SER A 165 0.92 3.25 13.03
CA SER A 165 -0.33 2.55 13.31
C SER A 165 -1.49 3.50 13.00
N ILE A 166 -2.47 3.00 12.24
CA ILE A 166 -3.70 3.70 11.88
C ILE A 166 -4.88 2.87 12.43
N PRO A 167 -5.73 3.41 13.31
CA PRO A 167 -6.92 2.70 13.75
C PRO A 167 -7.86 2.52 12.55
N VAL A 168 -8.39 1.32 12.39
CA VAL A 168 -9.49 1.06 11.47
C VAL A 168 -10.74 1.52 12.20
N PRO A 169 -11.45 2.55 11.72
CA PRO A 169 -12.53 3.07 12.53
C PRO A 169 -13.75 2.12 12.45
N GLU A 170 -14.49 2.06 13.55
CA GLU A 170 -15.70 1.24 13.67
C GLU A 170 -16.81 1.83 12.78
N HIS A 171 -16.80 1.50 11.50
CA HIS A 171 -17.89 1.84 10.59
C HIS A 171 -18.59 0.54 10.18
N ARG A 172 -19.90 0.47 10.44
CA ARG A 172 -20.76 -0.55 9.82
C ARG A 172 -20.56 -0.49 8.31
N ILE A 173 -20.37 -1.67 7.72
CA ILE A 173 -20.25 -1.91 6.28
C ILE A 173 -21.21 -0.99 5.51
N THR A 174 -20.71 0.11 4.97
CA THR A 174 -21.29 0.73 3.79
C THR A 174 -20.58 0.05 2.63
N SER A 175 -21.34 -0.57 1.73
CA SER A 175 -20.79 -1.28 0.58
C SER A 175 -19.73 -0.41 -0.10
N VAL A 176 -18.51 -0.93 -0.26
CA VAL A 176 -17.47 -0.32 -1.12
C VAL A 176 -18.00 -0.40 -2.55
N ARG A 177 -18.84 0.57 -2.89
CA ARG A 177 -19.61 0.59 -4.14
C ARG A 177 -20.22 1.96 -4.38
N THR A 178 -19.38 2.99 -4.31
CA THR A 178 -19.76 4.29 -4.87
C THR A 178 -18.62 4.76 -5.75
N PRO A 179 -18.90 4.99 -7.05
CA PRO A 179 -18.00 5.77 -7.87
C PRO A 179 -17.96 7.19 -7.31
N SER A 180 -16.77 7.69 -7.07
CA SER A 180 -16.54 9.07 -6.68
C SER A 180 -16.24 9.90 -7.94
N THR A 181 -16.90 11.05 -8.05
CA THR A 181 -16.65 11.99 -9.14
C THR A 181 -15.72 13.08 -8.61
N TYR A 182 -14.55 13.23 -9.24
CA TYR A 182 -13.59 14.30 -8.94
C TYR A 182 -13.42 15.21 -10.16
N PRO A 183 -12.83 16.41 -9.97
CA PRO A 183 -12.49 17.29 -11.09
C PRO A 183 -11.57 16.64 -12.14
N TYR A 184 -10.97 15.48 -11.84
CA TYR A 184 -10.10 14.70 -12.72
C TYR A 184 -10.75 13.41 -13.27
N GLY A 185 -12.09 13.25 -13.17
CA GLY A 185 -12.81 12.08 -13.67
C GLY A 185 -13.39 11.19 -12.57
N ARG A 186 -13.99 10.06 -12.97
CA ARG A 186 -14.57 9.07 -12.05
C ARG A 186 -13.56 7.94 -11.82
N PHE A 187 -13.44 7.50 -10.57
CA PHE A 187 -12.57 6.38 -10.21
C PHE A 187 -13.37 5.20 -9.67
N ASP A 188 -12.94 3.99 -10.03
CA ASP A 188 -13.49 2.74 -9.53
C ASP A 188 -12.45 2.06 -8.62
N ILE A 189 -12.79 1.90 -7.34
CA ILE A 189 -11.91 1.31 -6.34
C ILE A 189 -12.44 -0.05 -5.94
N ARG A 190 -11.66 -1.11 -6.22
CA ARG A 190 -12.08 -2.49 -5.97
C ARG A 190 -11.03 -3.30 -5.20
N PRO A 191 -11.44 -4.03 -4.15
CA PRO A 191 -10.60 -5.07 -3.59
C PRO A 191 -10.49 -6.24 -4.57
N THR A 192 -9.28 -6.73 -4.77
CA THR A 192 -8.95 -7.86 -5.62
C THR A 192 -8.00 -8.77 -4.87
N LEU A 193 -8.40 -10.01 -4.61
CA LEU A 193 -7.49 -11.02 -4.06
C LEU A 193 -6.44 -11.38 -5.10
N HIS A 194 -5.18 -11.45 -4.69
CA HIS A 194 -4.14 -11.99 -5.52
C HIS A 194 -4.41 -13.46 -5.80
N ARG A 195 -4.72 -13.79 -7.05
CA ARG A 195 -4.59 -15.17 -7.51
C ARG A 195 -3.16 -15.28 -8.01
N ALA A 196 -2.33 -16.04 -7.30
CA ALA A 196 -1.05 -16.44 -7.86
C ALA A 196 -1.36 -17.11 -9.20
N ALA A 197 -0.89 -16.52 -10.29
CA ALA A 197 -0.65 -17.35 -11.47
C ALA A 197 0.39 -18.37 -11.00
N SER A 198 0.16 -19.66 -11.24
CA SER A 198 1.16 -20.71 -11.00
C SER A 198 2.41 -20.39 -11.83
N LEU A 199 3.26 -19.52 -11.30
CA LEU A 199 4.56 -19.18 -11.84
C LEU A 199 5.55 -19.96 -10.99
N MET A 200 5.86 -21.13 -11.54
CA MET A 200 7.03 -21.98 -11.34
C MET A 200 7.83 -21.78 -10.05
N THR A 201 7.78 -22.80 -9.22
CA THR A 201 8.88 -23.18 -8.31
C THR A 201 10.22 -23.13 -9.05
N HIS A 202 11.09 -22.20 -8.67
CA HIS A 202 12.51 -22.42 -8.32
C HIS A 202 13.29 -21.09 -8.31
N GLY A 203 13.79 -20.70 -7.13
CA GLY A 203 14.75 -19.61 -6.99
C GLY A 203 15.12 -19.40 -5.53
N ALA A 204 16.40 -19.60 -5.19
CA ALA A 204 17.00 -19.61 -3.86
C ALA A 204 16.84 -18.29 -3.06
N PRO A 205 17.01 -18.30 -1.72
CA PRO A 205 16.84 -17.10 -0.89
C PRO A 205 17.95 -16.08 -1.15
N ALA A 206 17.60 -14.79 -1.15
CA ALA A 206 18.55 -13.69 -1.20
C ALA A 206 19.04 -13.35 0.22
N LEU A 207 20.34 -13.55 0.45
CA LEU A 207 21.14 -12.89 1.47
C LEU A 207 22.31 -12.22 0.74
N ALA A 208 22.34 -10.90 0.76
CA ALA A 208 23.52 -10.03 0.90
C ALA A 208 23.05 -8.57 0.86
#